data_AF-A0A480A9H0-F1
#
_entry.id   AF-A0A480A9H0-F1
#
_cell.length_a   1.000
_cell.length_b   1.000
_cell.length_c   1.000
_cell.angle_alpha   90.00
_cell.angle_beta   90.00
_cell.angle_gamma   90.00
#
_symmetry.space_group_name_H-M   'P 1'
#
loop_
_entity.id
_entity.type
_entity.pdbx_description
1 polymer ?
#
loop_
_entity_poly.entity_id
_entity_poly.type
_entity_poly.pdbx_seq_one_letter_code
_entity_poly.pdbx_strand_id
1 'polypeptide(L)'
;MIKYYILSLNPTAKHEWDRCIIRDPLTAKRPDIAQIISEAVGADTGSYLVSVNIEVTVLEEASAPSAVLFPEVSVPTQLREAA
;
A
#
# COMPACT_ATOMS: atom_id res chain seq x y z
N MET A 1 17.63 -14.66 -4.19
CA MET A 1 16.49 -15.05 -3.31
C MET A 1 15.30 -14.21 -3.72
N ILE A 2 14.13 -14.82 -3.92
CA ILE A 2 12.91 -14.07 -4.25
C ILE A 2 12.31 -13.54 -2.95
N LYS A 3 12.10 -12.23 -2.84
CA LYS A 3 11.40 -11.59 -1.72
C LYS A 3 10.05 -11.07 -2.24
N TYR A 4 8.98 -11.38 -1.52
CA TYR A 4 7.62 -10.93 -1.86
C TYR A 4 7.24 -9.73 -1.00
N TYR A 5 6.57 -8.77 -1.61
CA TYR A 5 6.08 -7.58 -0.93
C TYR A 5 4.64 -7.28 -1.34
N ILE A 6 3.91 -6.63 -0.44
CA ILE A 6 2.59 -6.07 -0.74
C ILE A 6 2.81 -4.67 -1.29
N LEU A 7 2.31 -4.42 -2.50
CA LEU A 7 2.27 -3.11 -3.12
C LEU A 7 0.87 -2.50 -2.93
N SER A 8 0.78 -1.35 -2.28
CA SER A 8 -0.44 -0.57 -2.18
C SER A 8 -0.31 0.72 -2.99
N LEU A 9 -1.20 0.90 -3.96
CA LEU A 9 -1.28 2.10 -4.78
C LEU A 9 -2.49 2.93 -4.34
N ASN A 10 -2.25 4.19 -4.01
CA ASN A 10 -3.32 5.16 -3.76
C ASN A 10 -3.14 6.35 -4.72
N PRO A 11 -3.77 6.32 -5.91
CA PRO A 11 -3.60 7.38 -6.90
C PRO A 11 -4.16 8.73 -6.41
N THR A 12 -5.03 8.73 -5.40
CA THR A 12 -5.66 9.94 -4.83
C THR A 12 -4.88 10.54 -3.66
N ALA A 13 -3.76 9.94 -3.25
CA ALA A 13 -2.99 10.42 -2.11
C ALA A 13 -2.39 11.81 -2.37
N LYS A 14 -2.49 12.68 -1.35
CA LYS A 14 -2.00 14.07 -1.39
C LYS A 14 -0.48 14.17 -1.53
N HIS A 15 0.24 13.20 -0.98
CA HIS A 15 1.70 13.19 -0.98
C HIS A 15 2.22 12.03 -1.81
N GLU A 16 3.29 12.27 -2.58
CA GLU A 16 3.87 11.27 -3.48
C GLU A 16 4.32 10.01 -2.74
N TRP A 17 4.84 10.15 -1.52
CA TRP A 17 5.26 9.02 -0.67
C TRP A 17 4.11 8.14 -0.16
N ASP A 18 2.86 8.60 -0.28
CA ASP A 18 1.66 7.84 0.08
C ASP A 18 0.97 7.24 -1.16
N ARG A 19 1.39 7.61 -2.37
CA ARG A 19 0.81 7.07 -3.61
C ARG A 19 1.22 5.64 -3.89
N CYS A 20 2.40 5.24 -3.42
CA CYS A 20 2.96 3.92 -3.62
C CYS A 20 3.66 3.47 -2.33
N ILE A 21 3.15 2.41 -1.70
CA ILE A 21 3.68 1.89 -0.44
C ILE A 21 3.99 0.42 -0.62
N ILE A 22 5.24 0.05 -0.37
CA ILE A 22 5.71 -1.34 -0.35
C ILE A 22 5.82 -1.79 1.11
N ARG A 23 5.28 -2.97 1.43
CA ARG A 23 5.34 -3.55 2.78
C ARG A 23 5.73 -5.01 2.74
N ASP A 24 6.46 -5.43 3.77
CA ASP A 24 6.69 -6.85 4.04
C ASP A 24 5.36 -7.52 4.42
N PRO A 25 5.03 -8.68 3.83
CA PRO A 25 3.73 -9.33 4.03
C PRO A 25 3.53 -9.87 5.46
N LEU A 26 4.62 -10.18 6.17
CA LEU A 26 4.57 -10.75 7.52
C LEU A 26 4.62 -9.66 8.59
N THR A 27 5.47 -8.66 8.41
CA THR A 27 5.72 -7.62 9.42
C THR A 27 4.95 -6.32 9.18
N ALA A 28 4.35 -6.15 8.01
CA ALA A 28 3.68 -4.92 7.55
C ALA A 28 4.57 -3.65 7.53
N LYS A 29 5.87 -3.80 7.81
CA LYS A 29 6.86 -2.72 7.81
C LYS A 29 7.31 -2.42 6.39
N ARG A 30 7.76 -1.18 6.17
CA ARG A 30 8.41 -0.80 4.90
C ARG A 30 9.77 -1.53 4.83
N PRO A 31 10.10 -2.17 3.70
CA PRO A 31 11.40 -2.78 3.53
C PRO A 31 12.49 -1.71 3.45
N ASP A 32 13.61 -1.94 4.12
CA ASP A 32 14.79 -1.09 4.00
C ASP A 32 15.61 -1.54 2.80
N ILE A 33 15.35 -0.90 1.65
CA ILE A 33 16.04 -1.21 0.39
C ILE A 33 17.55 -0.92 0.51
N ALA A 34 17.95 0.11 1.27
CA ALA A 34 19.36 0.44 1.46
C ALA A 34 20.07 -0.67 2.23
N GLN A 35 19.43 -1.20 3.28
CA GLN A 35 19.94 -2.36 4.01
C GLN A 35 20.09 -3.57 3.08
N ILE A 36 19.07 -3.88 2.26
CA ILE A 36 19.12 -5.04 1.34
C ILE A 36 20.28 -4.91 0.34
N ILE A 37 20.51 -3.71 -0.20
CA ILE A 37 21.63 -3.46 -1.13
C ILE A 37 22.96 -3.60 -0.38
N SER A 38 23.07 -3.04 0.84
CA SER A 38 24.29 -3.15 1.64
C SER A 38 24.65 -4.60 1.99
N GLU A 39 23.65 -5.43 2.33
CA GLU A 39 23.83 -6.86 2.59
C GLU A 39 24.34 -7.62 1.36
N ALA A 40 23.92 -7.21 0.16
CA ALA A 40 24.34 -7.83 -1.09
C ALA A 40 25.75 -7.39 -1.53
N VAL A 41 26.14 -6.14 -1.27
CA VAL A 41 27.45 -5.59 -1.64
C VAL A 41 28.54 -6.03 -0.66
N GLY A 42 28.21 -6.20 0.62
CA GLY A 42 29.15 -6.59 1.67
C GLY A 42 29.51 -5.44 2.63
N ALA A 43 30.44 -5.70 3.55
CA ALA A 43 30.75 -4.79 4.67
C ALA A 43 31.97 -3.89 4.44
N ASP A 44 32.60 -3.98 3.27
CA ASP A 44 33.80 -3.20 2.97
C ASP A 44 33.46 -1.73 2.73
N THR A 45 34.32 -0.84 3.24
CA THR A 45 34.14 0.61 3.08
C THR A 45 34.58 1.04 1.69
N GLY A 46 33.71 1.75 0.98
CA GLY A 46 34.04 2.29 -0.33
C GLY A 46 32.83 2.79 -1.11
N SER A 47 33.09 3.28 -2.32
CA SER A 47 32.05 3.64 -3.28
C SER A 47 31.91 2.54 -4.32
N TYR A 48 30.68 2.05 -4.51
CA TYR A 48 30.39 0.95 -5.43
C TYR A 48 29.46 1.44 -6.53
N LEU A 49 29.79 1.12 -7.78
CA LEU A 49 28.82 1.18 -8.87
C LEU A 49 28.02 -0.12 -8.84
N VAL A 50 26.73 -0.03 -8.52
CA VAL A 50 25.85 -1.19 -8.43
C VAL A 50 24.81 -1.17 -9.56
N SER A 51 24.60 -2.32 -10.16
CA SER A 51 23.46 -2.53 -11.08
C SER A 51 22.31 -3.11 -10.28
N VAL A 52 21.17 -2.42 -10.29
CA VAL A 52 19.95 -2.83 -9.59
C VAL A 52 18.87 -3.11 -10.63
N ASN A 53 18.39 -4.36 -10.68
CA ASN A 53 17.26 -4.76 -11.51
C ASN A 53 16.06 -5.05 -10.60
N ILE A 54 14.93 -4.41 -10.87
CA ILE A 54 13.67 -4.62 -10.14
C ILE A 54 12.64 -5.11 -11.14
N GLU A 55 12.24 -6.37 -11.01
CA GLU A 55 11.17 -6.97 -11.78
C GLU A 55 9.93 -7.10 -10.88
N VAL A 56 8.78 -6.61 -11.35
CA VAL A 56 7.52 -6.63 -10.60
C VAL A 56 6.54 -7.54 -11.33
N THR A 57 6.12 -8.62 -10.68
CA THR A 57 5.06 -9.51 -11.14
C THR A 57 3.87 -9.38 -10.20
N VAL A 58 2.71 -8.97 -10.74
CA VAL A 58 1.46 -8.94 -9.96
C VAL A 58 0.97 -10.37 -9.80
N LEU A 59 0.93 -10.85 -8.56
CA LEU A 59 0.47 -12.20 -8.25
C LEU A 59 -1.04 -12.25 -8.01
N GLU A 60 -1.57 -11.25 -7.30
CA GLU A 60 -2.97 -11.15 -6.94
C GLU A 60 -3.36 -9.67 -6.77
N GLU A 61 -4.56 -9.31 -7.21
CA GLU A 61 -5.15 -7.99 -7.03
C GLU A 61 -6.32 -8.09 -6.05
N ALA A 62 -6.13 -7.56 -4.84
CA ALA A 62 -7.23 -7.45 -3.88
C ALA A 62 -8.13 -6.27 -4.28
N SER A 63 -9.40 -6.55 -4.55
CA SER A 63 -10.40 -5.49 -4.76
C SER A 63 -10.48 -4.59 -3.54
N ALA A 64 -10.40 -3.27 -3.73
CA ALA A 64 -10.62 -2.31 -2.66
C ALA A 64 -11.98 -2.59 -2.00
N PRO A 65 -12.10 -2.53 -0.66
CA PRO A 65 -13.37 -2.74 0.01
C PRO A 65 -14.37 -1.73 -0.56
N SER A 66 -15.36 -2.24 -1.29
CA SER A 66 -16.47 -1.44 -1.79
C SER A 66 -17.13 -0.81 -0.58
N ALA A 67 -17.14 0.52 -0.51
CA ALA A 67 -17.89 1.24 0.48
C ALA A 67 -19.35 0.80 0.35
N VAL A 68 -19.82 0.01 1.31
CA VAL A 68 -21.23 -0.37 1.42
C VAL A 68 -22.00 0.93 1.66
N LEU A 69 -22.59 1.47 0.59
CA LEU A 69 -23.58 2.54 0.70
C LEU A 69 -24.82 1.90 1.31
N PHE A 70 -24.95 2.00 2.63
CA PHE A 70 -26.18 1.65 3.32
C PHE A 70 -27.30 2.53 2.74
N PRO A 71 -28.41 1.96 2.25
CA PRO A 71 -29.51 2.78 1.74
C PRO A 71 -30.10 3.56 2.92
N GLU A 72 -30.00 4.89 2.82
CA GLU A 72 -30.62 5.83 3.74
C GLU A 72 -32.14 5.69 3.61
N VAL A 73 -32.75 4.94 4.53
CA VAL A 73 -34.21 4.83 4.63
C VAL A 73 -34.73 6.18 5.14
N SER A 74 -35.13 7.04 4.20
CA SER A 74 -35.91 8.25 4.49
C SER A 74 -37.27 7.85 5.06
N VAL A 75 -37.44 7.98 6.37
CA VAL A 75 -38.75 7.87 7.02
C VAL A 75 -39.45 9.23 6.88
N PRO A 76 -40.60 9.34 6.19
CA PRO A 76 -41.32 10.61 6.12
C PRO A 76 -41.98 10.91 7.48
N THR A 77 -41.61 12.05 8.07
CA THR A 77 -42.21 12.58 9.29
C THR A 77 -43.69 12.90 9.05
N GLN A 78 -44.60 12.08 9.57
CA GLN A 78 -46.01 12.44 9.63
C GLN A 78 -46.22 13.50 10.72
N LEU A 79 -46.51 14.71 10.25
CA LEU A 79 -46.89 15.87 11.06
C LEU A 79 -48.21 15.53 11.79
N ARG A 80 -48.11 15.39 13.12
CA ARG A 80 -49.25 15.15 14.01
C ARG A 80 -50.04 16.44 14.15
N GLU A 81 -51.24 16.46 13.56
CA GLU A 81 -52.26 17.49 13.81
C GLU A 81 -52.70 17.38 15.28
N ALA A 82 -52.63 18.49 16.02
CA ALA A 82 -53.15 18.61 17.38
C ALA A 82 -54.31 19.61 17.35
N ALA A 83 -55.44 19.14 17.89
CA ALA A 83 -56.74 19.80 18.02
C ALA A 83 -56.72 21.05 18.92
#